data_AF-A0A7J4K8A1-F1
#
_entry.id   AF-A0A7J4K8A1-F1
#
_cell.length_a   1.000
_cell.length_b   1.000
_cell.length_c   1.000
_cell.angle_alpha   90.00
_cell.angle_beta   90.00
_cell.angle_gamma   90.00
#
_symmetry.space_group_name_H-M   'P 1'
#
loop_
_entity.id
_entity.type
_entity.pdbx_description
1 polymer ?
#
loop_
_entity_poly.entity_id
_entity_poly.type
_entity_poly.pdbx_seq_one_letter_code
_entity_poly.pdbx_strand_id
1 'polypeptide(L)'
;MVSIILRANNTDFGTLNLGQSKDTVTGGVSPFVLENNGNVLVNITILGNNSPFTSVNLNSTAFQYKARANETGAFPAGTAQMTYTPVNSTTTNLVKQFNYTDVSDDLLVDINITVPFDEGAGTKSANITFTAGRWNST
;
A
#
# COMPACT_ATOMS: atom_id res chain seq x y z
N MET A 1 -19.11 -13.59 0.01
CA MET A 1 -19.04 -12.31 0.74
C MET A 1 -17.69 -11.70 0.44
N VAL A 2 -17.69 -10.40 0.11
CA VAL A 2 -16.47 -9.60 0.01
C VAL A 2 -16.15 -9.10 1.42
N SER A 3 -14.96 -9.40 1.92
CA SER A 3 -14.48 -8.91 3.21
C SER A 3 -12.97 -8.82 3.15
N ILE A 4 -12.43 -7.72 3.68
CA ILE A 4 -11.00 -7.55 3.90
C ILE A 4 -10.79 -6.95 5.28
N ILE A 5 -9.68 -7.29 5.92
CA ILE A 5 -9.23 -6.64 7.15
C ILE A 5 -7.79 -6.18 7.02
N LEU A 6 -7.42 -5.18 7.83
CA LEU A 6 -6.04 -4.73 7.98
C LEU A 6 -5.48 -5.36 9.25
N ARG A 7 -4.60 -6.36 9.13
CA ARG A 7 -3.90 -6.95 10.28
C ARG A 7 -2.82 -5.99 10.82
N ALA A 8 -2.24 -5.18 9.94
CA ALA A 8 -1.40 -4.05 10.29
C ALA A 8 -1.87 -2.83 9.49
N ASN A 9 -2.29 -1.78 10.20
CA ASN A 9 -2.94 -0.59 9.64
C ASN A 9 -2.14 0.71 9.89
N ASN A 10 -0.89 0.60 10.36
CA ASN A 10 -0.03 1.74 10.60
C ASN A 10 1.42 1.40 10.23
N THR A 11 2.11 2.39 9.64
CA THR A 11 3.51 2.32 9.27
C THR A 11 4.19 3.58 9.81
N ASP A 12 5.15 3.41 10.73
CA ASP A 12 5.89 4.53 11.34
C ASP A 12 7.34 4.55 10.85
N PHE A 13 7.67 5.58 10.08
CA PHE A 13 9.01 5.76 9.55
C PHE A 13 10.00 6.38 10.55
N GLY A 14 9.51 6.89 11.68
CA GLY A 14 10.27 7.61 12.69
C GLY A 14 10.75 8.97 12.19
N THR A 15 11.89 9.43 12.73
CA THR A 15 12.52 10.68 12.31
C THR A 15 13.34 10.45 11.04
N LEU A 16 13.09 11.28 10.03
CA LEU A 16 13.87 11.33 8.80
C LEU A 16 14.34 12.76 8.54
N ASN A 17 15.57 12.89 8.02
CA ASN A 17 16.11 14.17 7.57
C ASN A 17 15.64 14.50 6.14
N LEU A 18 15.76 15.77 5.76
CA LEU A 18 15.53 16.22 4.39
C LEU A 18 16.39 15.42 3.40
N GLY A 19 15.79 14.99 2.28
CA GLY A 19 16.42 14.15 1.27
C GLY A 19 16.57 12.67 1.63
N GLN A 20 16.24 12.27 2.86
CA GLN A 20 16.34 10.87 3.27
C GLN A 20 15.18 10.04 2.71
N SER A 21 15.50 8.86 2.19
CA SER A 21 14.53 7.85 1.78
C SER A 21 14.49 6.68 2.77
N LYS A 22 13.32 6.09 2.95
CA LYS A 22 13.13 4.87 3.74
C LYS A 22 11.92 4.11 3.21
N ASP A 23 12.00 2.78 3.27
CA ASP A 23 10.93 1.90 2.82
C ASP A 23 10.60 0.80 3.84
N THR A 24 9.49 0.09 3.59
CA THR A 24 9.01 -1.00 4.45
C THR A 24 9.55 -2.38 4.06
N VAL A 25 10.45 -2.46 3.06
CA VAL A 25 11.03 -3.74 2.60
C VAL A 25 12.37 -3.98 3.25
N THR A 26 13.22 -2.96 3.25
CA THR A 26 14.61 -3.00 3.71
C THR A 26 14.89 -1.98 4.81
N GLY A 27 14.06 -0.94 4.93
CA GLY A 27 14.25 0.14 5.90
C GLY A 27 13.90 -0.20 7.35
N GLY A 28 13.58 -1.45 7.68
CA GLY A 28 13.22 -1.87 9.04
C GLY A 28 11.91 -1.27 9.55
N VAL A 29 11.00 -0.91 8.63
CA VAL A 29 9.65 -0.42 8.94
C VAL A 29 8.63 -1.46 8.52
N SER A 30 7.61 -1.70 9.35
CA SER A 30 6.55 -2.65 9.02
C SER A 30 5.62 -2.12 7.92
N PRO A 31 5.32 -2.92 6.87
CA PRO A 31 4.33 -2.58 5.85
C PRO A 31 2.90 -2.70 6.40
N PHE A 32 1.92 -2.26 5.61
CA PHE A 32 0.54 -2.67 5.85
C PHE A 32 0.34 -4.14 5.51
N VAL A 33 -0.55 -4.81 6.23
CA VAL A 33 -0.91 -6.22 5.98
C VAL A 33 -2.42 -6.29 5.75
N LEU A 34 -2.81 -6.73 4.56
CA LEU A 34 -4.21 -6.95 4.18
C LEU A 34 -4.48 -8.45 4.16
N GLU A 35 -5.60 -8.86 4.74
CA GLU A 35 -6.11 -10.23 4.75
C GLU A 35 -7.47 -10.27 4.07
N ASN A 36 -7.67 -11.19 3.12
CA ASN A 36 -8.98 -11.49 2.57
C ASN A 36 -9.72 -12.50 3.46
N ASN A 37 -10.29 -12.02 4.55
CA ASN A 37 -11.10 -12.82 5.45
C ASN A 37 -12.53 -13.10 4.93
N GLY A 38 -12.74 -12.96 3.61
CA GLY A 38 -13.98 -13.26 2.93
C GLY A 38 -14.08 -14.73 2.53
N ASN A 39 -14.86 -15.00 1.47
CA ASN A 39 -14.93 -16.34 0.88
C ASN A 39 -15.06 -16.31 -0.65
N VAL A 40 -14.58 -15.22 -1.26
CA VAL A 40 -14.53 -15.04 -2.72
C VAL A 40 -13.23 -14.32 -3.08
N LEU A 41 -12.78 -14.52 -4.32
CA LEU A 41 -11.70 -13.70 -4.87
C LEU A 41 -12.11 -12.24 -4.95
N VAL A 42 -11.20 -11.33 -4.59
CA VAL A 42 -11.45 -9.88 -4.63
C VAL A 42 -10.39 -9.13 -5.42
N ASN A 43 -10.76 -7.97 -5.93
CA ASN A 43 -9.84 -6.95 -6.41
C ASN A 43 -9.67 -5.92 -5.31
N ILE A 44 -8.43 -5.50 -5.09
CA ILE A 44 -8.10 -4.42 -4.17
C ILE A 44 -7.73 -3.19 -4.98
N THR A 45 -8.35 -2.07 -4.65
CA THR A 45 -7.94 -0.75 -5.11
C THR A 45 -7.39 0.07 -3.96
N ILE A 46 -6.53 1.03 -4.31
CA ILE A 46 -5.86 1.93 -3.36
C ILE A 46 -6.16 3.38 -3.74
N LEU A 47 -6.30 4.23 -2.73
CA LEU A 47 -6.52 5.67 -2.85
C LEU A 47 -5.71 6.39 -1.77
N GLY A 48 -4.91 7.38 -2.16
CA GLY A 48 -4.30 8.31 -1.22
C GLY A 48 -5.28 9.41 -0.83
N ASN A 49 -5.51 9.59 0.47
CA ASN A 49 -6.39 10.65 0.97
C ASN A 49 -5.65 12.00 1.07
N ASN A 50 -4.38 11.97 1.44
CA ASN A 50 -3.53 13.14 1.56
C ASN A 50 -2.04 12.79 1.40
N SER A 51 -1.23 13.77 1.02
CA SER A 51 0.23 13.66 1.06
C SER A 51 0.71 13.75 2.52
N PRO A 52 1.77 13.01 2.92
CA PRO A 52 2.41 13.22 4.21
C PRO A 52 3.21 14.53 4.24
N PHE A 53 3.56 15.07 3.06
CA PHE A 53 4.39 16.25 2.88
C PHE A 53 3.57 17.46 2.52
N THR A 54 4.04 18.64 2.91
CA THR A 54 3.43 19.94 2.57
C THR A 54 4.08 20.58 1.34
N SER A 55 5.32 20.23 1.04
CA SER A 55 6.08 20.71 -0.12
C SER A 55 5.71 19.99 -1.43
N VAL A 56 5.09 18.80 -1.35
CA VAL A 56 4.68 18.02 -2.52
C VAL A 56 3.30 17.41 -2.34
N ASN A 57 2.52 17.41 -3.42
CA ASN A 57 1.22 16.77 -3.46
C ASN A 57 1.34 15.24 -3.64
N LEU A 58 0.20 14.54 -3.58
CA LEU A 58 0.09 13.16 -4.08
C LEU A 58 0.50 13.08 -5.56
N ASN A 59 0.69 11.85 -6.03
CA ASN A 59 1.24 11.54 -7.36
C ASN A 59 2.70 12.02 -7.53
N SER A 60 3.46 12.03 -6.44
CA SER A 60 4.89 12.36 -6.38
C SER A 60 5.73 11.10 -6.11
N THR A 61 7.00 11.08 -6.56
CA THR A 61 7.96 10.04 -6.21
C THR A 61 8.37 10.07 -4.73
N ALA A 62 8.04 11.14 -4.00
CA ALA A 62 8.27 11.25 -2.57
C ALA A 62 7.40 10.29 -1.74
N PHE A 63 6.25 9.84 -2.27
CA PHE A 63 5.34 8.93 -1.56
C PHE A 63 4.79 7.88 -2.52
N GLN A 64 5.31 6.66 -2.40
CA GLN A 64 5.05 5.57 -3.34
C GLN A 64 4.57 4.31 -2.60
N TYR A 65 3.86 3.46 -3.32
CA TYR A 65 3.40 2.17 -2.84
C TYR A 65 3.73 1.04 -3.83
N LYS A 66 3.75 -0.18 -3.33
CA LYS A 66 3.67 -1.42 -4.15
C LYS A 66 3.00 -2.54 -3.35
N ALA A 67 2.45 -3.51 -4.05
CA ALA A 67 2.02 -4.77 -3.47
C ALA A 67 3.20 -5.76 -3.39
N ARG A 68 3.16 -6.64 -2.40
CA ARG A 68 4.03 -7.81 -2.30
C ARG A 68 3.25 -8.95 -1.67
N ALA A 69 3.43 -10.16 -2.18
CA ALA A 69 2.83 -11.35 -1.56
C ALA A 69 3.42 -11.53 -0.16
N ASN A 70 2.57 -11.68 0.86
CA ASN A 70 3.00 -12.18 2.16
C ASN A 70 3.08 -13.70 2.11
N GLU A 71 2.05 -14.29 1.49
CA GLU A 71 1.92 -15.72 1.28
C GLU A 71 1.99 -16.07 -0.20
N THR A 72 2.65 -17.18 -0.51
CA THR A 72 2.77 -17.65 -1.90
C THR A 72 1.36 -17.95 -2.43
N GLY A 73 0.99 -17.35 -3.57
CA GLY A 73 -0.33 -17.57 -4.16
C GLY A 73 -1.42 -16.60 -3.70
N ALA A 74 -1.08 -15.59 -2.88
CA ALA A 74 -2.01 -14.52 -2.50
C ALA A 74 -2.71 -13.90 -3.71
N PHE A 75 -1.97 -13.70 -4.80
CA PHE A 75 -2.52 -13.25 -6.07
C PHE A 75 -1.68 -13.80 -7.24
N PRO A 76 -2.26 -13.94 -8.45
CA PRO A 76 -1.52 -14.41 -9.61
C PRO A 76 -0.42 -13.44 -10.06
N ALA A 77 0.66 -13.96 -10.65
CA ALA A 77 1.73 -13.14 -11.20
C ALA A 77 1.20 -12.16 -12.27
N GLY A 78 1.69 -10.91 -12.25
CA GLY A 78 1.28 -9.87 -13.20
C GLY A 78 -0.09 -9.24 -12.93
N THR A 79 -0.78 -9.64 -11.85
CA THR A 79 -2.09 -9.07 -11.48
C THR A 79 -2.02 -8.01 -10.38
N ALA A 80 -0.80 -7.65 -9.96
CA ALA A 80 -0.54 -6.74 -8.86
C ALA A 80 0.47 -5.64 -9.26
N GLN A 81 0.37 -4.48 -8.62
CA GLN A 81 1.33 -3.39 -8.73
C GLN A 81 2.59 -3.71 -7.92
N MET A 82 3.49 -4.51 -8.49
CA MET A 82 4.69 -5.04 -7.81
C MET A 82 5.91 -4.10 -7.83
N THR A 83 5.82 -2.96 -8.53
CA THR A 83 6.86 -1.92 -8.57
C THR A 83 6.36 -0.65 -7.89
N TYR A 84 7.27 0.12 -7.29
CA TYR A 84 6.89 1.38 -6.65
C TYR A 84 6.30 2.35 -7.66
N THR A 85 5.08 2.79 -7.37
CA THR A 85 4.38 3.82 -8.13
C THR A 85 3.87 4.90 -7.17
N PRO A 86 3.78 6.16 -7.59
CA PRO A 86 3.24 7.23 -6.74
C PRO A 86 1.84 6.94 -6.21
N VAL A 87 1.61 7.23 -4.93
CA VAL A 87 0.26 7.20 -4.34
C VAL A 87 -0.57 8.33 -4.97
N ASN A 88 -1.73 8.02 -5.52
CA ASN A 88 -2.58 8.98 -6.25
C ASN A 88 -3.86 9.34 -5.48
N SER A 89 -4.42 10.53 -5.73
CA SER A 89 -5.74 10.94 -5.22
C SER A 89 -6.91 10.38 -6.05
N THR A 90 -6.62 9.58 -7.07
CA THR A 90 -7.58 8.79 -7.83
C THR A 90 -7.41 7.31 -7.49
N THR A 91 -8.52 6.59 -7.47
CA THR A 91 -8.52 5.15 -7.17
C THR A 91 -7.79 4.38 -8.26
N THR A 92 -6.75 3.64 -7.88
CA THR A 92 -5.98 2.79 -8.79
C THR A 92 -6.06 1.33 -8.36
N ASN A 93 -5.83 0.41 -9.30
CA ASN A 93 -5.76 -1.01 -8.97
C ASN A 93 -4.46 -1.33 -8.24
N LEU A 94 -4.55 -2.07 -7.13
CA LEU A 94 -3.41 -2.56 -6.36
C LEU A 94 -3.14 -4.03 -6.69
N VAL A 95 -4.14 -4.88 -6.52
CA VAL A 95 -4.11 -6.32 -6.80
C VAL A 95 -5.44 -6.76 -7.41
N LYS A 96 -5.41 -7.73 -8.32
CA LYS A 96 -6.59 -8.48 -8.79
C LYS A 96 -6.51 -9.93 -8.36
N GLN A 97 -7.67 -10.58 -8.25
CA GLN A 97 -7.77 -12.00 -7.88
C GLN A 97 -7.06 -12.32 -6.54
N PHE A 98 -7.16 -11.42 -5.56
CA PHE A 98 -6.66 -11.66 -4.21
C PHE A 98 -7.44 -12.82 -3.59
N ASN A 99 -6.71 -13.86 -3.23
CA ASN A 99 -7.22 -15.14 -2.77
C ASN A 99 -7.73 -15.06 -1.32
N TYR A 100 -8.59 -15.98 -0.90
CA TYR A 100 -9.26 -16.05 0.41
C TYR A 100 -8.99 -17.36 1.16
N THR A 101 -8.16 -18.24 0.59
CA THR A 101 -7.77 -19.48 1.24
C THR A 101 -6.70 -19.20 2.29
N ASP A 102 -6.85 -19.69 3.51
CA ASP A 102 -6.02 -19.48 4.71
C ASP A 102 -4.48 -19.60 4.54
N VAL A 103 -4.01 -20.27 3.49
CA VAL A 103 -2.56 -20.41 3.20
C VAL A 103 -2.05 -19.36 2.19
N SER A 104 -2.94 -18.49 1.71
CA SER A 104 -2.73 -17.58 0.59
C SER A 104 -3.72 -16.41 0.61
N ASP A 105 -4.13 -15.93 1.78
CA ASP A 105 -5.10 -14.84 1.93
C ASP A 105 -4.49 -13.57 2.51
N ASP A 106 -3.17 -13.55 2.75
CA ASP A 106 -2.43 -12.36 3.19
C ASP A 106 -1.54 -11.74 2.10
N LEU A 107 -1.56 -10.40 2.00
CA LEU A 107 -0.61 -9.61 1.21
C LEU A 107 -0.05 -8.41 2.00
N LEU A 108 1.10 -7.92 1.55
CA LEU A 108 1.75 -6.73 2.06
C LEU A 108 1.57 -5.56 1.10
N VAL A 109 1.33 -4.37 1.65
CA VAL A 109 1.44 -3.12 0.90
C VAL A 109 2.64 -2.36 1.44
N ASP A 110 3.69 -2.35 0.63
CA ASP A 110 4.93 -1.67 0.96
C ASP A 110 4.84 -0.19 0.60
N ILE A 111 5.42 0.64 1.46
CA ILE A 111 5.49 2.08 1.28
C ILE A 111 6.96 2.50 1.16
N ASN A 112 7.23 3.39 0.21
CA ASN A 112 8.50 4.11 0.12
C ASN A 112 8.23 5.60 0.28
N ILE A 113 8.96 6.24 1.19
CA ILE A 113 8.94 7.69 1.33
C ILE A 113 10.33 8.28 1.11
N THR A 114 10.36 9.47 0.53
CA THR A 114 11.55 10.32 0.47
C THR A 114 11.17 11.71 0.93
N VAL A 115 11.81 12.21 1.99
CA VAL A 115 11.54 13.56 2.50
C VAL A 115 12.03 14.57 1.47
N PRO A 116 11.17 15.43 0.90
CA PRO A 116 11.61 16.47 -0.03
C PRO A 116 12.58 17.45 0.63
N PHE A 117 13.51 18.02 -0.13
CA PHE A 117 14.48 18.99 0.41
C PHE A 117 13.85 20.30 0.88
N ASP A 118 12.71 20.67 0.31
CA ASP A 118 11.96 21.89 0.66
C ASP A 118 10.85 21.62 1.69
N GLU A 119 10.84 20.45 2.34
CA GLU A 119 9.83 20.12 3.35
C GLU A 119 10.09 20.86 4.67
N GLY A 120 9.06 21.48 5.24
CA GLY A 120 9.14 22.07 6.57
C GLY A 120 9.29 21.01 7.67
N ALA A 121 10.01 21.33 8.74
CA ALA A 121 10.10 20.46 9.92
C ALA A 121 8.73 20.19 10.55
N GLY A 122 8.60 19.08 11.27
CA GLY A 122 7.41 18.74 12.05
C GLY A 122 6.90 17.32 11.78
N THR A 123 5.87 16.94 12.55
CA THR A 123 5.21 15.63 12.40
C THR A 123 4.44 15.57 11.07
N LYS A 124 4.59 14.45 10.37
CA LYS A 124 3.99 14.19 9.06
C LYS A 124 3.12 12.94 9.14
N SER A 125 1.98 12.93 8.44
CA SER A 125 1.06 11.78 8.42
C SER A 125 0.24 11.75 7.15
N ALA A 126 -0.02 10.55 6.62
CA ALA A 126 -0.89 10.33 5.49
C ALA A 126 -1.82 9.16 5.73
N ASN A 127 -3.02 9.24 5.16
CA ASN A 127 -3.99 8.14 5.17
C ASN A 127 -4.14 7.55 3.77
N ILE A 128 -4.20 6.23 3.69
CA ILE A 128 -4.49 5.46 2.48
C ILE A 128 -5.78 4.68 2.72
N THR A 129 -6.65 4.63 1.72
CA THR A 129 -7.86 3.82 1.72
C THR A 129 -7.71 2.64 0.77
N PHE A 130 -8.00 1.45 1.28
CA PHE A 130 -8.12 0.23 0.49
C PHE A 130 -9.59 -0.14 0.33
N THR A 131 -9.99 -0.47 -0.89
CA THR A 131 -11.37 -0.92 -1.19
C THR A 131 -11.33 -2.27 -1.86
N ALA A 132 -12.12 -3.22 -1.34
CA ALA A 132 -12.32 -4.52 -1.94
C ALA A 132 -13.59 -4.55 -2.79
N GLY A 133 -13.47 -5.13 -3.98
CA GLY A 133 -14.60 -5.47 -4.84
C GLY A 133 -14.52 -6.93 -5.27
N ARG A 134 -15.65 -7.61 -5.41
CA ARG A 134 -15.67 -9.00 -5.90
C ARG A 134 -14.98 -9.09 -7.26
N TRP A 135 -14.09 -10.07 -7.44
CA TRP A 135 -13.53 -10.34 -8.76
C TRP A 135 -14.59 -11.01 -9.65
N ASN A 136 -14.71 -10.52 -10.87
CA ASN A 136 -15.52 -11.10 -11.93
C ASN A 136 -14.63 -11.32 -13.16
N SER A 137 -14.75 -12.48 -13.81
CA SER A 137 -14.13 -12.72 -15.12
C SER A 137 -14.93 -11.96 -16.19
N THR A 138 -14.56 -10.71 -16.46
CA THR A 138 -14.95 -10.04 -17.71
C THR A 138 -14.12 -10.55 -18.86
#